data_AF-A0A4D4LQ04-F1
#
_entry.id   AF-A0A4D4LQ04-F1
#
_cell.length_a   1.000
_cell.length_b   1.000
_cell.length_c   1.000
_cell.angle_alpha   90.00
_cell.angle_beta   90.00
_cell.angle_gamma   90.00
#
_symmetry.space_group_name_H-M   'P 1'
#
loop_
_entity.id
_entity.type
_entity.pdbx_description
1 polymer ?
#
loop_
_entity_poly.entity_id
_entity_poly.type
_entity_poly.pdbx_seq_one_letter_code
_entity_poly.pdbx_strand_id
1 'polypeptide(L)'
;MGGLRAQYGPGTLLVPDQMVDRTKARAQTYFDGLPLPDGSVPNVVHVSLADPYCPVGRKAALAAARGRDWEPVDGGTLVVVEGPRFSTRAESLWHQAQGWSVVGMTGHPEAALARELELCYTSLTLVTDLDAGAETGQGVSHEDVLKVFASNVDRLRDVLFDAVAALPANDARDCLCTTALGGMDPGFELP
;
A
#
# COMPACT_ATOMS: atom_id res chain seq x y z
N MET A 1 -7.06 -7.90 1.14
CA MET A 1 -6.97 -7.11 2.39
C MET A 1 -8.29 -7.25 3.14
N GLY A 2 -8.28 -7.12 4.47
CA GLY A 2 -9.51 -7.13 5.26
C GLY A 2 -10.12 -5.73 5.36
N GLY A 3 -11.42 -5.61 5.11
CA GLY A 3 -12.17 -4.38 5.33
C GLY A 3 -12.41 -4.11 6.81
N LEU A 4 -12.16 -2.89 7.26
CA LEU A 4 -12.41 -2.44 8.64
C LEU A 4 -13.68 -1.59 8.77
N ARG A 5 -14.43 -1.42 7.69
CA ARG A 5 -15.70 -0.70 7.71
C ARG A 5 -16.73 -1.49 6.92
N ALA A 6 -17.98 -1.49 7.38
CA ALA A 6 -19.04 -2.26 6.76
C ALA A 6 -19.26 -1.93 5.27
N GLN A 7 -19.03 -0.66 4.87
CA GLN A 7 -19.11 -0.25 3.47
C GLN A 7 -17.98 -0.77 2.57
N TYR A 8 -16.88 -1.28 3.16
CA TYR A 8 -15.73 -1.82 2.43
C TYR A 8 -15.76 -3.34 2.50
N GLY A 9 -16.77 -3.95 1.88
CA GLY A 9 -16.94 -5.40 1.81
C GLY A 9 -16.07 -6.08 0.73
N PRO A 10 -16.09 -7.42 0.68
CA PRO A 10 -15.40 -8.20 -0.36
C PRO A 10 -15.71 -7.71 -1.79
N GLY A 11 -14.68 -7.61 -2.64
CA GLY A 11 -14.78 -7.07 -4.01
C GLY A 11 -14.65 -5.55 -4.11
N THR A 12 -14.58 -4.82 -2.98
CA THR A 12 -14.25 -3.39 -2.97
C THR A 12 -12.81 -3.20 -3.43
N LEU A 13 -12.61 -2.34 -4.42
CA LEU A 13 -11.29 -1.81 -4.76
C LEU A 13 -11.10 -0.48 -4.04
N LEU A 14 -10.10 -0.41 -3.17
CA LEU A 14 -9.71 0.79 -2.45
C LEU A 14 -8.31 1.23 -2.90
N VAL A 15 -8.13 2.52 -3.16
CA VAL A 15 -6.83 3.11 -3.47
C VAL A 15 -6.44 3.98 -2.28
N PRO A 16 -5.66 3.46 -1.30
CA PRO A 16 -5.40 4.18 -0.06
C PRO A 16 -4.53 5.41 -0.34
N ASP A 17 -4.66 6.41 0.51
CA ASP A 17 -3.83 7.62 0.54
C ASP A 17 -2.95 7.69 1.79
N GLN A 18 -3.22 6.83 2.78
CA GLN A 18 -2.53 6.79 4.06
C GLN A 18 -2.25 5.37 4.53
N MET A 19 -1.27 5.21 5.41
CA MET A 19 -0.95 3.93 6.04
C MET A 19 -0.55 4.10 7.51
N VAL A 20 -0.68 3.02 8.27
CA VAL A 20 -0.20 2.94 9.66
C VAL A 20 0.64 1.68 9.82
N ASP A 21 1.85 1.85 10.35
CA ASP A 21 2.75 0.74 10.64
C ASP A 21 2.42 0.08 11.99
N ARG A 22 2.17 -1.23 11.95
CA ARG A 22 2.03 -2.12 13.11
C ARG A 22 2.98 -3.32 13.01
N THR A 23 3.96 -3.26 12.12
CA THR A 23 5.06 -4.21 11.95
C THR A 23 6.15 -3.99 13.01
N LYS A 24 7.08 -4.94 13.13
CA LYS A 24 8.04 -5.02 14.24
C LYS A 24 9.42 -5.56 13.86
N ALA A 25 9.54 -6.38 12.82
CA ALA A 25 10.75 -7.18 12.57
C ALA A 25 11.34 -7.02 11.16
N ARG A 26 10.95 -5.97 10.44
CA ARG A 26 11.33 -5.76 9.03
C ARG A 26 12.46 -4.74 8.94
N ALA A 27 13.41 -4.91 8.02
CA ALA A 27 14.29 -3.82 7.63
C ALA A 27 13.46 -2.77 6.87
N GLN A 28 13.52 -1.51 7.30
CA GLN A 28 12.61 -0.46 6.81
C GLN A 28 13.32 0.70 6.10
N THR A 29 14.64 0.61 5.91
CA THR A 29 15.45 1.65 5.27
C THR A 29 16.63 1.05 4.51
N TYR A 30 17.05 1.71 3.43
CA TYR A 30 18.34 1.50 2.77
C TYR A 30 19.48 2.27 3.45
N PHE A 31 19.15 3.23 4.32
CA PHE A 31 20.09 4.12 5.00
C PHE A 31 20.50 3.58 6.36
N ASP A 32 20.91 2.31 6.42
CA ASP A 32 21.28 1.59 7.64
C ASP A 32 22.78 1.73 8.02
N GLY A 33 23.56 2.40 7.18
CA GLY A 33 24.99 2.64 7.36
C GLY A 33 25.87 1.40 7.13
N LEU A 34 25.33 0.31 6.57
CA LEU A 34 26.09 -0.87 6.21
C LEU A 34 26.69 -0.71 4.80
N PRO A 35 27.97 -1.09 4.58
CA PRO A 35 28.58 -1.02 3.26
C PRO A 35 27.84 -1.89 2.24
N LEU A 36 27.58 -1.33 1.06
CA LEU A 36 27.03 -2.04 -0.10
C LEU A 36 28.12 -2.87 -0.80
N PRO A 37 27.74 -3.85 -1.66
CA PRO A 37 28.70 -4.71 -2.37
C PRO A 37 29.75 -3.97 -3.21
N ASP A 38 29.45 -2.75 -3.67
CA ASP A 38 30.35 -1.89 -4.43
C ASP A 38 31.30 -1.04 -3.56
N GLY A 39 31.17 -1.16 -2.23
CA GLY A 39 31.97 -0.42 -1.24
C GLY A 39 31.41 0.95 -0.88
N SER A 40 30.31 1.39 -1.50
CA SER A 40 29.60 2.60 -1.07
C SER A 40 28.95 2.38 0.30
N VAL A 41 28.74 3.46 1.05
CA VAL A 41 28.12 3.42 2.38
C VAL A 41 26.95 4.40 2.36
N PRO A 42 25.70 3.94 2.56
CA PRO A 42 24.55 4.82 2.62
C PRO A 42 24.72 5.89 3.70
N ASN A 43 24.42 7.13 3.35
CA ASN A 43 24.34 8.23 4.31
C ASN A 43 23.07 8.08 5.17
N VAL A 44 22.92 8.91 6.20
CA VAL A 44 21.65 9.00 6.94
C VAL A 44 20.72 9.96 6.23
N VAL A 45 19.54 9.48 5.82
CA VAL A 45 18.51 10.26 5.15
C VAL A 45 17.18 10.13 5.89
N HIS A 46 16.45 11.22 6.00
CA HIS A 46 15.11 11.26 6.59
C HIS A 46 14.09 11.77 5.56
N VAL A 47 13.53 10.86 4.76
CA VAL A 47 12.48 11.19 3.79
C VAL A 47 11.14 11.44 4.49
N SER A 48 10.36 12.38 3.95
CA SER A 48 8.98 12.57 4.41
C SER A 48 8.08 11.44 3.90
N LEU A 49 7.36 10.80 4.83
CA LEU A 49 6.32 9.81 4.54
C LEU A 49 4.91 10.33 4.89
N ALA A 50 4.74 11.66 5.00
CA ALA A 50 3.44 12.27 5.29
C ALA A 50 2.39 11.87 4.24
N ASP A 51 2.81 11.77 2.98
CA ASP A 51 2.00 11.29 1.86
C ASP A 51 2.68 10.05 1.24
N PRO A 52 2.38 8.84 1.74
CA PRO A 52 3.13 7.61 1.42
C PRO A 52 2.94 7.15 -0.04
N TYR A 53 1.88 7.59 -0.72
CA TYR A 53 1.53 7.15 -2.06
C TYR A 53 1.63 8.28 -3.09
N CYS A 54 2.01 7.94 -4.32
CA CYS A 54 2.12 8.87 -5.43
C CYS A 54 0.73 9.40 -5.85
N PRO A 55 0.47 10.72 -5.81
CA PRO A 55 -0.83 11.28 -6.17
C PRO A 55 -1.15 11.09 -7.65
N VAL A 56 -0.14 11.12 -8.53
CA VAL A 56 -0.30 10.86 -9.96
C VAL A 56 -0.66 9.39 -10.21
N GLY A 57 0.04 8.46 -9.56
CA GLY A 57 -0.25 7.04 -9.65
C GLY A 57 -1.64 6.68 -9.11
N ARG A 58 -2.02 7.24 -7.96
CA ARG A 58 -3.38 7.09 -7.41
C ARG A 58 -4.44 7.59 -8.38
N LYS A 59 -4.26 8.77 -8.98
CA LYS A 59 -5.20 9.33 -9.96
C LYS A 59 -5.33 8.43 -11.19
N ALA A 60 -4.23 7.90 -11.72
CA ALA A 60 -4.24 6.95 -12.83
C ALA A 60 -4.99 5.66 -12.48
N ALA A 61 -4.72 5.09 -11.31
CA ALA A 61 -5.41 3.91 -10.78
C ALA A 61 -6.93 4.11 -10.67
N LEU A 62 -7.36 5.22 -10.08
CA LEU A 62 -8.78 5.55 -9.91
C LEU A 62 -9.49 5.72 -11.26
N ALA A 63 -8.85 6.41 -12.21
CA ALA A 63 -9.40 6.59 -13.55
C ALA A 63 -9.50 5.27 -14.32
N ALA A 64 -8.46 4.42 -14.25
CA ALA A 64 -8.43 3.11 -14.89
C ALA A 64 -9.52 2.17 -14.35
N ALA A 65 -9.76 2.20 -13.03
CA ALA A 65 -10.84 1.44 -12.40
C ALA A 65 -12.23 1.89 -12.90
N ARG A 66 -12.50 3.20 -12.89
CA ARG A 66 -13.76 3.77 -13.40
C ARG A 66 -13.97 3.49 -14.89
N GLY A 67 -12.91 3.48 -15.70
CA GLY A 67 -12.96 3.09 -17.10
C GLY A 67 -13.36 1.63 -17.35
N ARG A 68 -13.36 0.79 -16.30
CA ARG A 68 -13.81 -0.61 -16.33
C ARG A 68 -15.03 -0.87 -15.46
N ASP A 69 -15.86 0.15 -15.29
CA ASP A 69 -17.09 0.13 -14.49
C ASP A 69 -16.85 -0.35 -13.05
N TRP A 70 -15.62 -0.20 -12.54
CA TRP A 70 -15.26 -0.54 -11.17
C TRP A 70 -15.17 0.75 -10.39
N GLU A 71 -16.23 1.10 -9.65
CA GLU A 71 -16.17 2.30 -8.81
C GLU A 71 -15.23 2.04 -7.63
N PRO A 72 -14.05 2.70 -7.60
CA PRO A 72 -13.08 2.49 -6.53
C PRO A 72 -13.36 3.44 -5.37
N VAL A 73 -12.96 3.03 -4.16
CA VAL A 73 -12.87 3.95 -3.03
C VAL A 73 -11.59 4.78 -3.17
N ASP A 74 -11.76 6.10 -3.24
CA ASP A 74 -10.65 7.06 -3.25
C ASP A 74 -10.28 7.43 -1.81
N GLY A 75 -9.10 6.99 -1.39
CA GLY A 75 -8.53 7.28 -0.08
C GLY A 75 -8.86 6.23 0.96
N GLY A 76 -8.33 6.45 2.16
CA GLY A 76 -8.45 5.54 3.29
C GLY A 76 -7.09 5.10 3.81
N THR A 77 -7.08 4.74 5.09
CA THR A 77 -5.88 4.31 5.80
C THR A 77 -5.75 2.78 5.80
N LEU A 78 -4.61 2.29 5.31
CA LEU A 78 -4.18 0.89 5.40
C LEU A 78 -3.35 0.67 6.66
N VAL A 79 -3.86 -0.10 7.63
CA VAL A 79 -3.01 -0.59 8.73
C VAL A 79 -2.26 -1.83 8.28
N VAL A 80 -0.94 -1.82 8.45
CA VAL A 80 -0.04 -2.92 8.07
C VAL A 80 0.42 -3.65 9.32
N VAL A 81 -0.14 -4.83 9.58
CA VAL A 81 0.23 -5.69 10.71
C VAL A 81 1.35 -6.66 10.36
N GLU A 82 2.03 -7.19 11.36
CA GLU A 82 3.17 -8.10 11.15
C GLU A 82 2.78 -9.40 10.42
N GLY A 83 1.66 -10.02 10.80
CA GLY A 83 1.36 -11.40 10.40
C GLY A 83 2.22 -12.44 11.13
N PRO A 84 2.22 -13.72 10.71
CA PRO A 84 1.36 -14.29 9.66
C PRO A 84 -0.08 -14.57 10.15
N ARG A 85 -0.35 -14.44 11.45
CA ARG A 85 -1.70 -14.60 11.99
C ARG A 85 -2.59 -13.43 11.55
N PHE A 86 -3.88 -13.71 11.36
CA PHE A 86 -4.90 -12.67 11.29
C PHE A 86 -5.07 -11.96 12.64
N SER A 87 -5.71 -10.79 12.60
CA SER A 87 -6.02 -10.03 13.79
C SER A 87 -7.01 -10.78 14.68
N THR A 88 -6.83 -10.64 15.99
CA THR A 88 -7.89 -10.97 16.95
C THR A 88 -9.04 -9.99 16.77
N ARG A 89 -10.25 -10.34 17.22
CA ARG A 89 -11.40 -9.41 17.19
C ARG A 89 -11.13 -8.12 17.96
N ALA A 90 -10.41 -8.19 19.09
CA ALA A 90 -10.06 -7.02 19.87
C ALA A 90 -9.15 -6.07 19.07
N GLU A 91 -8.14 -6.60 18.36
CA GLU A 91 -7.29 -5.80 17.47
C GLU A 91 -8.10 -5.21 16.32
N SER A 92 -8.97 -6.02 15.69
CA SER A 92 -9.85 -5.56 14.61
C SER A 92 -10.73 -4.39 15.08
N LEU A 93 -11.49 -4.56 16.17
CA LEU A 93 -12.35 -3.51 16.73
C LEU A 93 -11.55 -2.25 17.11
N TRP A 94 -10.32 -2.41 17.61
CA TRP A 94 -9.44 -1.27 17.87
C TRP A 94 -9.05 -0.55 16.57
N HIS A 95 -8.65 -1.27 15.52
CA HIS A 95 -8.36 -0.69 14.20
C HIS A 95 -9.58 0.07 13.63
N GLN A 96 -10.78 -0.49 13.77
CA GLN A 96 -12.03 0.15 13.37
C GLN A 96 -12.29 1.43 14.16
N ALA A 97 -12.10 1.38 15.49
CA ALA A 97 -12.27 2.54 16.38
C ALA A 97 -11.27 3.67 16.09
N GLN A 98 -10.08 3.33 15.55
CA GLN A 98 -9.13 4.35 15.07
C GLN A 98 -9.54 4.99 13.75
N GLY A 99 -10.63 4.52 13.13
CA GLY A 99 -11.13 5.07 11.87
C GLY A 99 -10.33 4.61 10.65
N TRP A 100 -9.57 3.52 10.73
CA TRP A 100 -8.86 3.00 9.57
C TRP A 100 -9.82 2.30 8.59
N SER A 101 -9.37 2.08 7.36
CA SER A 101 -10.23 1.61 6.27
C SER A 101 -10.04 0.13 5.99
N VAL A 102 -8.79 -0.32 5.93
CA VAL A 102 -8.42 -1.68 5.58
C VAL A 102 -7.22 -2.14 6.40
N VAL A 103 -7.13 -3.45 6.63
CA VAL A 103 -5.98 -4.11 7.25
C VAL A 103 -5.29 -5.01 6.24
N GLY A 104 -3.97 -4.99 6.26
CA GLY A 104 -3.10 -5.83 5.44
C GLY A 104 -1.85 -6.22 6.18
N MET A 105 -1.02 -7.03 5.51
CA MET A 105 0.30 -7.42 6.03
C MET A 105 1.44 -6.87 5.17
N THR A 106 1.10 -6.25 4.04
CA THR A 106 2.01 -5.69 3.02
C THR A 106 1.65 -4.22 2.78
N GLY A 107 2.59 -3.43 2.24
CA GLY A 107 2.49 -1.97 2.09
C GLY A 107 3.48 -1.19 2.94
N HIS A 108 3.82 -1.69 4.15
CA HIS A 108 5.00 -1.27 4.91
C HIS A 108 6.00 -2.43 5.00
N PRO A 109 7.31 -2.21 4.79
CA PRO A 109 7.98 -0.95 4.48
C PRO A 109 8.04 -0.59 2.99
N GLU A 110 7.30 -1.29 2.11
CA GLU A 110 7.35 -1.06 0.65
C GLU A 110 7.18 0.41 0.24
N ALA A 111 6.17 1.11 0.77
CA ALA A 111 5.94 2.52 0.46
C ALA A 111 7.08 3.42 0.96
N ALA A 112 7.66 3.12 2.13
CA ALA A 112 8.78 3.85 2.69
C ALA A 112 10.07 3.63 1.89
N LEU A 113 10.36 2.39 1.53
CA LEU A 113 11.52 2.03 0.71
C LEU A 113 11.41 2.62 -0.70
N ALA A 114 10.23 2.58 -1.32
CA ALA A 114 10.01 3.25 -2.60
C ALA A 114 10.23 4.77 -2.49
N ARG A 115 9.81 5.37 -1.38
CA ARG A 115 10.03 6.80 -1.10
C ARG A 115 11.51 7.14 -0.97
N GLU A 116 12.29 6.30 -0.30
CA GLU A 116 13.75 6.46 -0.18
C GLU A 116 14.49 6.39 -1.52
N LEU A 117 13.95 5.63 -2.48
CA LEU A 117 14.49 5.50 -3.83
C LEU A 117 13.90 6.49 -4.85
N GLU A 118 13.13 7.49 -4.40
CA GLU A 118 12.40 8.44 -5.25
C GLU A 118 11.46 7.79 -6.29
N LEU A 119 10.98 6.58 -5.98
CA LEU A 119 10.08 5.82 -6.83
C LEU A 119 8.62 6.21 -6.56
N CYS A 120 7.84 6.29 -7.64
CA CYS A 120 6.39 6.43 -7.53
C CYS A 120 5.78 5.10 -7.07
N TYR A 121 5.16 5.10 -5.88
CA TYR A 121 4.47 3.93 -5.34
C TYR A 121 2.97 4.17 -5.21
N THR A 122 2.14 3.21 -5.59
CA THR A 122 0.68 3.28 -5.46
C THR A 122 0.15 1.88 -5.15
N SER A 123 -0.74 1.79 -4.16
CA SER A 123 -1.38 0.53 -3.80
C SER A 123 -2.77 0.44 -4.45
N LEU A 124 -3.07 -0.71 -5.05
CA LEU A 124 -4.42 -1.13 -5.42
C LEU A 124 -4.87 -2.18 -4.41
N THR A 125 -5.76 -1.82 -3.48
CA THR A 125 -6.19 -2.70 -2.41
C THR A 125 -7.52 -3.36 -2.77
N LEU A 126 -7.47 -4.65 -3.11
CA LEU A 126 -8.67 -5.48 -3.19
C LEU A 126 -9.06 -5.97 -1.80
N VAL A 127 -10.27 -5.63 -1.37
CA VAL A 127 -10.87 -6.17 -0.15
C VAL A 127 -11.39 -7.58 -0.41
N THR A 128 -10.98 -8.53 0.41
CA THR A 128 -11.29 -9.96 0.27
C THR A 128 -12.24 -10.46 1.34
N ASP A 129 -12.35 -9.76 2.45
CA ASP A 129 -13.01 -10.18 3.68
C ASP A 129 -13.26 -8.97 4.59
N LEU A 130 -13.93 -9.17 5.73
CA LEU A 130 -14.15 -8.15 6.76
C LEU A 130 -13.31 -8.44 8.03
N ASP A 131 -12.07 -8.92 7.85
CA ASP A 131 -11.11 -9.25 8.90
C ASP A 131 -11.66 -10.24 9.94
N ALA A 132 -11.68 -9.89 11.23
CA ALA A 132 -12.14 -10.80 12.29
C ALA A 132 -13.68 -10.93 12.39
N GLY A 133 -14.41 -10.22 11.53
CA GLY A 133 -15.87 -10.14 11.55
C GLY A 133 -16.42 -9.42 12.78
N ALA A 134 -17.69 -9.02 12.73
CA ALA A 134 -18.36 -8.36 13.86
C ALA A 134 -18.65 -9.36 15.01
N GLU A 135 -18.91 -10.62 14.68
CA GLU A 135 -19.33 -11.64 15.65
C GLU A 135 -18.38 -12.86 15.70
N THR A 136 -18.50 -13.64 16.78
CA THR A 136 -17.75 -14.89 16.95
C THR A 136 -18.07 -15.89 15.84
N GLY A 137 -17.05 -16.44 15.19
CA GLY A 137 -17.19 -17.39 14.08
C GLY A 137 -17.19 -16.77 12.69
N GLN A 138 -17.23 -15.43 12.58
CA GLN A 138 -17.16 -14.70 11.29
C GLN A 138 -15.74 -14.25 10.93
N GLY A 139 -14.72 -14.81 11.57
CA GLY A 139 -13.33 -14.47 11.27
C GLY A 139 -12.93 -14.97 9.88
N VAL A 140 -12.11 -14.18 9.20
CA VAL A 140 -11.56 -14.54 7.89
C VAL A 140 -10.82 -15.88 7.92
N SER A 141 -11.07 -16.69 6.89
CA SER A 141 -10.28 -17.88 6.59
C SER A 141 -9.39 -17.64 5.36
N HIS A 142 -8.29 -18.38 5.27
CA HIS A 142 -7.41 -18.30 4.09
C HIS A 142 -8.12 -18.70 2.79
N GLU A 143 -9.04 -19.66 2.86
CA GLU A 143 -9.80 -20.14 1.71
C GLU A 143 -10.75 -19.06 1.15
N ASP A 144 -11.45 -18.33 2.04
CA ASP A 144 -12.34 -17.25 1.64
C ASP A 144 -11.58 -16.12 0.93
N VAL A 145 -10.39 -15.78 1.44
CA VAL A 145 -9.50 -14.78 0.83
C VAL A 145 -9.16 -15.18 -0.60
N LEU A 146 -8.71 -16.43 -0.81
CA LEU A 146 -8.33 -16.93 -2.13
C LEU A 146 -9.52 -16.95 -3.10
N LYS A 147 -10.71 -17.31 -2.62
CA LYS A 147 -11.92 -17.36 -3.44
C LYS A 147 -12.32 -15.98 -3.96
N VAL A 148 -12.35 -14.96 -3.10
CA VAL A 148 -12.69 -13.59 -3.50
C VAL A 148 -11.58 -13.00 -4.38
N PHE A 149 -10.32 -13.30 -4.08
CA PHE A 149 -9.21 -12.87 -4.93
C PHE A 149 -9.33 -13.45 -6.34
N ALA A 150 -9.56 -14.76 -6.47
CA ALA A 150 -9.68 -15.43 -7.76
C ALA A 150 -10.83 -14.89 -8.62
N SER A 151 -11.95 -14.47 -8.02
CA SER A 151 -13.07 -13.89 -8.78
C SER A 151 -12.85 -12.45 -9.25
N ASN A 152 -11.82 -11.76 -8.74
CA ASN A 152 -11.55 -10.36 -9.05
C ASN A 152 -10.18 -10.12 -9.71
N VAL A 153 -9.29 -11.11 -9.72
CA VAL A 153 -7.90 -10.95 -10.17
C VAL A 153 -7.78 -10.52 -11.63
N ASP A 154 -8.64 -11.03 -12.51
CA ASP A 154 -8.59 -10.66 -13.94
C ASP A 154 -8.99 -9.20 -14.14
N ARG A 155 -10.06 -8.77 -13.47
CA ARG A 155 -10.48 -7.36 -13.46
C ARG A 155 -9.41 -6.45 -12.87
N LEU A 156 -8.76 -6.87 -11.79
CA LEU A 156 -7.68 -6.11 -11.16
C LEU A 156 -6.45 -5.99 -12.07
N ARG A 157 -6.10 -7.08 -12.76
CA ARG A 157 -5.00 -7.12 -13.73
C ARG A 157 -5.25 -6.14 -14.87
N ASP A 158 -6.48 -6.13 -15.39
CA ASP A 158 -6.87 -5.20 -16.44
C ASP A 158 -6.70 -3.75 -15.94
N VAL A 159 -7.27 -3.41 -14.77
CA VAL A 159 -7.12 -2.07 -14.16
C VAL A 159 -5.66 -1.68 -14.00
N LEU A 160 -4.80 -2.60 -13.55
CA LEU A 160 -3.36 -2.37 -13.44
C LEU A 160 -2.74 -1.99 -14.78
N PHE A 161 -3.05 -2.72 -15.86
CA PHE A 161 -2.48 -2.42 -17.18
C PHE A 161 -2.90 -1.04 -17.70
N ASP A 162 -4.18 -0.67 -17.54
CA ASP A 162 -4.62 0.67 -17.97
C ASP A 162 -4.03 1.77 -17.09
N ALA A 163 -3.89 1.53 -15.79
CA ALA A 163 -3.26 2.49 -14.89
C ALA A 163 -1.81 2.73 -15.30
N VAL A 164 -1.05 1.67 -15.58
CA VAL A 164 0.34 1.75 -16.06
C VAL A 164 0.41 2.46 -17.41
N ALA A 165 -0.47 2.15 -18.35
CA ALA A 165 -0.52 2.80 -19.66
C ALA A 165 -0.85 4.30 -19.58
N ALA A 166 -1.56 4.73 -18.53
CA ALA A 166 -1.93 6.11 -18.28
C ALA A 166 -0.89 6.90 -17.47
N LEU A 167 0.14 6.26 -16.93
CA LEU A 167 1.21 6.96 -16.21
C LEU A 167 2.01 7.87 -17.17
N PRO A 168 2.48 9.04 -16.70
CA PRO A 168 3.37 9.87 -17.49
C PRO A 168 4.69 9.14 -17.76
N ALA A 169 5.33 9.49 -18.87
CA ALA A 169 6.71 9.11 -19.14
C ALA A 169 7.64 9.61 -18.02
N ASN A 170 8.78 8.93 -17.83
CA ASN A 170 9.67 9.19 -16.70
C ASN A 170 10.19 10.62 -16.61
N ASP A 171 10.45 11.25 -17.75
CA ASP A 171 10.92 12.63 -17.92
C ASP A 171 9.83 13.69 -17.68
N ALA A 172 8.57 13.28 -17.76
CA ALA A 172 7.40 14.13 -17.53
C ALA A 172 6.81 13.98 -16.11
N ARG A 173 7.46 13.21 -15.22
CA ARG A 173 7.01 13.04 -13.83
C ARG A 173 7.27 14.31 -13.02
N ASP A 174 6.20 14.93 -12.54
CA ASP A 174 6.22 16.10 -11.66
C ASP A 174 5.35 15.82 -10.42
N CYS A 175 5.84 14.99 -9.52
CA CYS A 175 5.14 14.64 -8.30
C CYS A 175 6.10 14.56 -7.13
N LEU A 176 5.58 14.55 -5.90
CA LEU A 176 6.42 14.57 -4.70
C LEU A 176 7.39 13.37 -4.58
N CYS A 177 7.21 12.31 -5.38
CA CYS A 177 8.09 11.14 -5.39
C CYS A 177 9.46 11.45 -5.98
N THR A 178 9.54 12.26 -7.03
CA THR A 178 10.78 12.52 -7.79
C THR A 178 11.74 13.50 -7.11
N THR A 179 11.35 14.02 -5.95
CA THR A 179 12.14 14.97 -5.17
C THR A 179 12.14 14.61 -3.69
N ALA A 180 11.89 13.33 -3.36
CA ALA A 180 11.71 12.88 -1.99
C ALA A 180 12.98 13.05 -1.13
N LEU A 181 14.16 13.00 -1.75
CA LEU A 181 15.42 13.27 -1.07
C LEU A 181 15.68 14.76 -0.85
N GLY A 182 15.01 15.65 -1.59
CA GLY A 182 15.16 17.10 -1.41
C GLY A 182 16.61 17.60 -1.52
N GLY A 183 17.45 16.92 -2.31
CA GLY A 183 18.88 17.23 -2.47
C GLY A 183 19.80 16.62 -1.41
N MET A 184 19.31 15.78 -0.50
CA MET A 184 20.15 14.95 0.36
C MET A 184 20.99 14.00 -0.48
N ASP A 185 22.27 13.84 -0.12
CA ASP A 185 23.17 12.87 -0.74
C ASP A 185 22.88 11.47 -0.16
N PRO A 186 22.37 10.52 -0.95
CA PRO A 186 22.08 9.16 -0.48
C PRO A 186 23.35 8.35 -0.14
N GLY A 187 24.53 8.75 -0.65
CA GLY A 187 25.77 7.98 -0.49
C GLY A 187 25.89 6.77 -1.43
N PHE A 188 24.96 6.59 -2.36
CA PHE A 188 24.96 5.59 -3.44
C PHE A 188 24.15 6.07 -4.65
N GLU A 189 24.31 5.44 -5.81
CA GLU A 189 23.54 5.79 -7.00
C GLU A 189 22.11 5.25 -6.92
N LEU A 190 21.12 6.13 -7.09
CA LEU A 190 19.71 5.73 -7.17
C LEU A 190 19.40 5.04 -8.51
N PRO A 191 18.40 4.13 -8.55
CA PRO A 191 17.99 3.42 -9.76
C PRO A 191 17.29 4.30 -10.81
#